data_AF-A0A970UTQ9-F1
#
_entry.id   AF-A0A970UTQ9-F1
#
_cell.length_a   1.000
_cell.length_b   1.000
_cell.length_c   1.000
_cell.angle_alpha   90.00
_cell.angle_beta   90.00
_cell.angle_gamma   90.00
#
_symmetry.space_group_name_H-M   'P 1'
#
loop_
_entity.id
_entity.type
_entity.pdbx_description
1 polymer ?
#
loop_
_entity_poly.entity_id
_entity_poly.type
_entity_poly.pdbx_seq_one_letter_code
_entity_poly.pdbx_strand_id
1 'polypeptide(L)'
;GITSVPASFALWSETQTGIPTTIYVTCKAAKGYEGKNLNNSQDLPVWNKARSLQNLYPESPELDAVTTATPSRSSFLIHWEPANNNPSDTINLFLEVNVPYDYNNFYTRNMGSNGQPSLIYGISFVSSPDTLLITKNFRIIGRGHHLGQTDQIYPDLTGMTSSLEIIEGMLGKKIE
;
A
#
# COMPACT_ATOMS: atom_id res chain seq x y z
N GLY A 1 9.36 2.58 -22.56
CA GLY A 1 9.13 1.14 -22.45
C GLY A 1 8.77 0.85 -21.02
N ILE A 2 7.52 0.52 -20.75
CA ILE A 2 7.03 0.17 -19.41
C ILE A 2 7.64 -1.20 -19.09
N THR A 3 8.52 -1.26 -18.10
CA THR A 3 9.12 -2.53 -17.65
C THR A 3 8.04 -3.43 -17.08
N SER A 4 8.03 -4.70 -17.47
CA SER A 4 7.02 -5.73 -17.17
C SER A 4 6.98 -6.19 -15.70
N VAL A 5 7.42 -5.36 -14.77
CA VAL A 5 7.48 -5.71 -13.35
C VAL A 5 6.14 -5.32 -12.71
N PRO A 6 5.41 -6.27 -12.11
CA PRO A 6 4.12 -5.97 -11.49
C PRO A 6 4.30 -5.01 -10.32
N ALA A 7 3.33 -4.11 -10.15
CA ALA A 7 3.28 -3.21 -9.01
C ALA A 7 3.23 -3.98 -7.68
N SER A 8 3.87 -3.41 -6.66
CA SER A 8 3.78 -3.88 -5.29
C SER A 8 2.67 -3.10 -4.58
N PHE A 9 1.81 -3.76 -3.81
CA PHE A 9 0.83 -3.05 -2.98
C PHE A 9 0.55 -3.77 -1.66
N ALA A 10 0.24 -2.98 -0.64
CA ALA A 10 -0.21 -3.44 0.67
C ALA A 10 -1.43 -2.63 1.12
N LEU A 11 -2.46 -3.33 1.59
CA LEU A 11 -3.65 -2.79 2.23
C LEU A 11 -3.62 -3.21 3.70
N TRP A 12 -3.73 -2.24 4.62
CA TRP A 12 -3.84 -2.51 6.04
C TRP A 12 -4.87 -1.60 6.70
N SER A 13 -5.35 -2.01 7.87
CA SER A 13 -6.17 -1.19 8.74
C SER A 13 -5.40 -0.73 9.96
N GLU A 14 -5.80 0.40 10.54
CA GLU A 14 -5.45 0.83 11.88
C GLU A 14 -6.75 1.20 12.61
N THR A 15 -7.01 0.56 13.75
CA THR A 15 -8.18 0.85 14.60
C THR A 15 -7.75 1.67 15.82
N GLN A 16 -8.69 2.03 16.70
CA GLN A 16 -8.39 2.78 17.93
C GLN A 16 -7.36 2.11 18.85
N THR A 17 -7.17 0.80 18.76
CA THR A 17 -6.12 0.11 19.53
C THR A 17 -4.71 0.51 19.07
N GLY A 18 -4.59 1.17 17.91
CA GLY A 18 -3.33 1.61 17.33
C GLY A 18 -2.47 0.47 16.78
N ILE A 19 -2.98 -0.77 16.76
CA ILE A 19 -2.27 -1.92 16.20
C ILE A 19 -2.69 -2.03 14.72
N PRO A 20 -1.76 -1.79 13.77
CA PRO A 20 -2.06 -2.00 12.37
C PRO A 20 -2.45 -3.46 12.12
N THR A 21 -3.23 -3.78 11.10
CA THR A 21 -3.57 -5.15 10.68
C THR A 21 -3.48 -5.26 9.17
N THR A 22 -2.53 -6.06 8.66
CA THR A 22 -2.38 -6.29 7.21
C THR A 22 -3.59 -7.07 6.70
N ILE A 23 -4.31 -6.50 5.73
CA ILE A 23 -5.49 -7.09 5.09
C ILE A 23 -5.08 -7.82 3.82
N TYR A 24 -4.20 -7.20 3.04
CA TYR A 24 -3.71 -7.76 1.78
C TYR A 24 -2.30 -7.25 1.50
N VAL A 25 -1.44 -8.08 0.91
CA VAL A 25 -0.17 -7.65 0.35
C VAL A 25 0.20 -8.52 -0.85
N THR A 26 0.76 -7.92 -1.91
CA THR A 26 1.19 -8.70 -3.07
C THR A 26 2.28 -9.69 -2.72
N CYS A 27 2.29 -10.84 -3.39
CA CYS A 27 3.32 -11.87 -3.21
C CYS A 27 4.76 -11.32 -3.34
N LYS A 28 4.99 -10.38 -4.25
CA LYS A 28 6.29 -9.69 -4.41
C LYS A 28 6.67 -8.91 -3.14
N ALA A 29 5.75 -8.10 -2.61
CA ALA A 29 5.99 -7.35 -1.39
C ALA A 29 6.12 -8.26 -0.16
N ALA A 30 5.38 -9.38 -0.15
CA ALA A 30 5.37 -10.34 0.94
C ALA A 30 6.54 -11.31 0.96
N LYS A 31 7.20 -11.59 -0.17
CA LYS A 31 8.38 -12.48 -0.24
C LYS A 31 9.70 -11.75 -0.46
N GLY A 32 9.64 -10.44 -0.75
CA GLY A 32 10.79 -9.68 -1.23
C GLY A 32 11.11 -9.98 -2.70
N TYR A 33 11.92 -9.11 -3.32
CA TYR A 33 12.49 -9.36 -4.64
C TYR A 33 13.92 -9.91 -4.47
N GLU A 34 14.26 -10.97 -5.21
CA GLU A 34 15.63 -11.55 -5.28
C GLU A 34 16.25 -11.98 -3.93
N GLY A 35 15.47 -12.59 -3.03
CA GLY A 35 16.02 -13.13 -1.77
C GLY A 35 16.44 -12.05 -0.75
N LYS A 36 16.04 -10.79 -0.95
CA LYS A 36 16.22 -9.73 0.05
C LYS A 36 15.19 -9.88 1.16
N ASN A 37 15.68 -9.79 2.40
CA ASN A 37 14.87 -9.82 3.61
C ASN A 37 13.73 -8.80 3.56
N LEU A 38 12.55 -9.23 4.01
CA LEU A 38 11.31 -8.46 4.01
C LEU A 38 11.45 -7.09 4.68
N ASN A 39 12.27 -7.01 5.72
CA ASN A 39 12.52 -5.78 6.48
C ASN A 39 13.25 -4.69 5.69
N ASN A 40 13.80 -5.00 4.51
CA ASN A 40 14.59 -4.08 3.67
C ASN A 40 13.97 -3.81 2.30
N SER A 41 12.70 -4.18 2.08
CA SER A 41 12.03 -3.85 0.83
C SER A 41 11.74 -2.35 0.78
N GLN A 42 12.57 -1.59 0.06
CA GLN A 42 12.36 -0.16 -0.22
C GLN A 42 11.07 0.11 -1.02
N ASP A 43 10.36 -0.95 -1.44
CA ASP A 43 9.16 -0.84 -2.25
C ASP A 43 7.95 -0.30 -1.48
N LEU A 44 7.79 -0.67 -0.20
CA LEU A 44 6.63 -0.28 0.62
C LEU A 44 7.08 0.19 2.03
N PRO A 45 7.83 1.30 2.13
CA PRO A 45 8.44 1.74 3.38
C PRO A 45 7.43 2.09 4.48
N VAL A 46 6.24 2.60 4.14
CA VAL A 46 5.24 3.01 5.15
C VAL A 46 4.59 1.76 5.76
N TRP A 47 4.16 0.82 4.94
CA TRP A 47 3.61 -0.45 5.40
C TRP A 47 4.63 -1.27 6.20
N ASN A 48 5.91 -1.26 5.80
CA ASN A 48 6.98 -1.95 6.53
C ASN A 48 7.08 -1.51 7.99
N LYS A 49 6.91 -0.22 8.28
CA LYS A 49 6.83 0.26 9.67
C LYS A 49 5.53 -0.17 10.32
N ALA A 50 4.39 0.02 9.64
CA ALA A 50 3.08 -0.33 10.21
C ALA A 50 3.05 -1.79 10.70
N ARG A 51 3.60 -2.73 9.91
CA ARG A 51 3.68 -4.13 10.31
C ARG A 51 4.73 -4.44 11.38
N SER A 52 5.82 -3.67 11.48
CA SER A 52 6.84 -3.93 12.52
C SER A 52 6.35 -3.56 13.92
N LEU A 53 5.46 -2.57 14.03
CA LEU A 53 4.82 -2.19 15.29
C LEU A 53 3.92 -3.28 15.89
N GLN A 54 3.53 -4.28 15.09
CA GLN A 54 2.79 -5.42 15.59
C GLN A 54 3.66 -6.41 16.40
N ASN A 55 5.00 -6.39 16.31
CA ASN A 55 5.89 -7.46 16.80
C ASN A 55 5.47 -8.89 16.35
N LEU A 56 4.60 -9.02 15.34
CA LEU A 56 3.85 -10.25 15.06
C LEU A 56 4.51 -11.16 14.01
N TYR A 57 5.70 -10.86 13.49
CA TYR A 57 6.34 -11.71 12.47
C TYR A 57 7.87 -11.84 12.64
N PRO A 58 8.38 -12.99 13.12
CA PRO A 58 9.78 -13.36 12.95
C PRO A 58 10.02 -13.87 11.53
N GLU A 59 10.82 -13.14 10.73
CA GLU A 59 11.57 -13.54 9.50
C GLU A 59 10.87 -14.37 8.38
N SER A 60 9.63 -14.83 8.54
CA SER A 60 8.94 -15.70 7.59
C SER A 60 7.42 -15.44 7.62
N PRO A 61 6.82 -15.05 6.49
CA PRO A 61 5.38 -14.82 6.44
C PRO A 61 4.67 -16.12 6.10
N GLU A 62 4.17 -16.82 7.11
CA GLU A 62 2.88 -17.50 6.96
C GLU A 62 1.79 -16.43 7.13
N LEU A 63 1.69 -15.57 6.12
CA LEU A 63 0.56 -14.66 5.94
C LEU A 63 -0.53 -15.48 5.23
N ASP A 64 -1.58 -15.86 5.95
CA ASP A 64 -2.77 -16.50 5.35
C ASP A 64 -3.42 -15.65 4.23
N ALA A 65 -3.08 -14.36 4.16
CA ALA A 65 -3.53 -13.42 3.12
C ALA A 65 -2.55 -13.24 1.94
N VAL A 66 -1.42 -13.97 1.87
CA VAL A 66 -0.50 -13.91 0.72
C VAL A 66 -1.08 -14.70 -0.44
N THR A 67 -1.90 -14.02 -1.24
CA THR A 67 -2.41 -14.60 -2.47
C THR A 67 -1.25 -14.74 -3.45
N THR A 68 -0.98 -15.98 -3.86
CA THR A 68 0.03 -16.38 -4.85
C THR A 68 -0.30 -15.97 -6.29
N ALA A 69 -1.36 -15.18 -6.50
CA ALA A 69 -1.74 -14.67 -7.80
C ALA A 69 -1.98 -13.16 -7.71
N THR A 70 -1.10 -12.38 -8.35
CA THR A 70 -1.52 -11.08 -8.90
C THR A 70 -2.69 -11.38 -9.82
N PRO A 71 -3.90 -10.81 -9.63
CA PRO A 71 -5.05 -11.15 -10.44
C PRO A 71 -4.75 -10.91 -11.92
N SER A 72 -5.03 -11.90 -12.76
CA SER A 72 -4.97 -11.77 -14.22
C SER A 72 -6.09 -10.88 -14.80
N ARG A 73 -7.00 -10.39 -13.93
CA ARG A 73 -8.08 -9.47 -14.24
C ARG A 73 -7.73 -8.05 -13.79
N SER A 74 -8.27 -7.07 -14.50
CA SER A 74 -8.11 -5.62 -14.25
C SER A 74 -8.69 -5.14 -12.91
N SER A 75 -9.46 -5.98 -12.21
CA SER A 75 -10.01 -5.68 -10.88
C SER A 75 -10.17 -6.96 -10.04
N PHE A 76 -10.15 -6.80 -8.72
CA PHE A 76 -10.35 -7.88 -7.74
C PHE A 76 -11.09 -7.33 -6.52
N LEU A 77 -11.72 -8.23 -5.75
CA LEU A 77 -12.47 -7.90 -4.54
C LEU A 77 -11.77 -8.50 -3.33
N ILE A 78 -11.62 -7.70 -2.29
CA ILE A 78 -11.14 -8.14 -0.97
C ILE A 78 -12.34 -8.10 -0.01
N HIS A 79 -12.65 -9.24 0.60
CA HIS A 79 -13.57 -9.32 1.72
C HIS A 79 -12.75 -9.33 3.01
N TRP A 80 -13.05 -8.43 3.94
CA TRP A 80 -12.35 -8.32 5.20
C TRP A 80 -13.33 -7.85 6.29
N GLU A 81 -13.16 -8.43 7.48
CA GLU A 81 -13.89 -8.05 8.68
C GLU A 81 -12.89 -7.63 9.76
N PRO A 82 -13.06 -6.45 10.39
CA PRO A 82 -12.22 -6.04 11.50
C PRO A 82 -12.38 -6.99 12.70
N ALA A 83 -11.26 -7.37 13.32
CA ALA A 83 -11.26 -8.28 14.48
C ALA A 83 -12.03 -7.73 15.70
N ASN A 84 -12.05 -6.40 15.87
CA ASN A 84 -12.88 -5.69 16.84
C ASN A 84 -13.78 -4.71 16.08
N ASN A 85 -15.09 -4.89 16.18
CA ASN A 85 -16.08 -4.14 15.43
C ASN A 85 -17.05 -3.39 16.35
N ASN A 86 -16.55 -2.79 17.45
CA ASN A 86 -17.44 -2.06 18.34
C ASN A 86 -18.14 -0.96 17.54
N PRO A 87 -19.47 -0.80 17.71
CA PRO A 87 -20.17 0.33 17.14
C PRO A 87 -19.50 1.62 17.58
N SER A 88 -19.20 2.50 16.64
CA SER A 88 -18.49 3.77 16.81
C SER A 88 -16.96 3.73 16.76
N ASP A 89 -16.33 2.57 16.54
CA ASP A 89 -14.88 2.52 16.33
C ASP A 89 -14.50 3.23 15.03
N THR A 90 -13.47 4.08 15.08
CA THR A 90 -12.87 4.64 13.87
C THR A 90 -11.90 3.64 13.27
N ILE A 91 -12.14 3.28 12.01
CA ILE A 91 -11.29 2.43 11.19
C ILE A 91 -10.61 3.33 10.18
N ASN A 92 -9.28 3.28 10.16
CA ASN A 92 -8.47 3.85 9.10
C ASN A 92 -8.01 2.70 8.20
N LEU A 93 -8.19 2.83 6.89
CA LEU A 93 -7.56 1.94 5.92
C LEU A 93 -6.51 2.71 5.15
N PHE A 94 -5.43 2.02 4.86
CA PHE A 94 -4.31 2.54 4.09
C PHE A 94 -3.95 1.56 2.98
N LEU A 95 -3.71 2.12 1.80
CA LEU A 95 -3.21 1.39 0.65
C LEU A 95 -1.91 2.06 0.20
N GLU A 96 -0.80 1.33 0.28
CA GLU A 96 0.48 1.76 -0.29
C GLU A 96 0.69 1.01 -1.61
N VAL A 97 1.01 1.74 -2.67
CA VAL A 97 1.28 1.16 -4.00
C VAL A 97 2.61 1.70 -4.52
N ASN A 98 3.42 0.80 -5.08
CA ASN A 98 4.68 1.14 -5.71
C ASN A 98 4.78 0.50 -7.10
N VAL A 99 5.16 1.32 -8.08
CA VAL A 99 5.47 0.87 -9.44
C VAL A 99 6.99 0.93 -9.60
N PRO A 100 7.69 -0.22 -9.55
CA PRO A 100 9.15 -0.23 -9.60
C PRO A 100 9.65 0.22 -10.97
N TYR A 101 10.83 0.86 -10.98
CA TYR A 101 11.50 1.36 -12.19
C TYR A 101 10.70 2.43 -12.95
N ASP A 102 9.76 3.12 -12.28
CA ASP A 102 8.94 4.18 -12.87
C ASP A 102 9.68 5.53 -12.84
N TYR A 103 10.70 5.64 -13.66
CA TYR A 103 11.55 6.84 -13.75
C TYR A 103 10.90 7.96 -14.54
N ASN A 104 11.19 9.20 -14.16
CA ASN A 104 10.83 10.40 -14.93
C ASN A 104 11.96 11.45 -14.87
N ASN A 105 11.68 12.68 -15.33
CA ASN A 105 12.66 13.77 -15.35
C ASN A 105 13.10 14.23 -13.94
N PHE A 106 12.26 14.00 -12.94
CA PHE A 106 12.53 14.35 -11.55
C PHE A 106 13.18 13.18 -10.79
N TYR A 107 12.58 11.99 -10.88
CA TYR A 107 13.07 10.75 -10.30
C TYR A 107 13.85 9.95 -11.34
N THR A 108 15.14 10.28 -11.47
CA THR A 108 16.02 9.72 -12.47
C THR A 108 16.67 8.41 -11.99
N ARG A 109 17.22 7.61 -12.92
CA ARG A 109 17.83 6.29 -12.62
C ARG A 109 18.98 6.33 -11.61
N ASN A 110 19.69 7.46 -11.53
CA ASN A 110 20.79 7.68 -10.60
C ASN A 110 20.33 8.03 -9.17
N MET A 111 19.03 8.25 -8.94
CA MET A 111 18.49 8.56 -7.61
C MET A 111 17.98 7.32 -6.85
N GLY A 112 17.99 6.14 -7.45
CA GLY A 112 17.55 4.89 -6.82
C GLY A 112 16.96 3.88 -7.81
N SER A 113 16.79 2.63 -7.39
CA SER A 113 16.24 1.56 -8.25
C SER A 113 14.74 1.67 -8.46
N ASN A 114 14.01 2.36 -7.59
CA ASN A 114 12.55 2.36 -7.63
C ASN A 114 11.96 3.38 -8.60
N GLY A 115 12.69 4.45 -8.93
CA GLY A 115 12.14 5.57 -9.70
C GLY A 115 11.27 6.45 -8.82
N GLN A 116 10.02 6.68 -9.23
CA GLN A 116 9.04 7.41 -8.43
C GLN A 116 8.75 6.70 -7.08
N PRO A 117 8.59 7.46 -5.98
CA PRO A 117 8.20 6.95 -4.67
C PRO A 117 6.88 6.16 -4.68
N SER A 118 6.67 5.34 -3.66
CA SER A 118 5.36 4.74 -3.38
C SER A 118 4.31 5.82 -3.10
N LEU A 119 3.06 5.54 -3.47
CA LEU A 119 1.90 6.39 -3.19
C LEU A 119 1.06 5.76 -2.08
N ILE A 120 0.64 6.61 -1.14
CA ILE A 120 -0.18 6.19 0.00
C ILE A 120 -1.56 6.81 -0.19
N TYR A 121 -2.55 5.93 -0.13
CA TYR A 121 -3.94 6.28 -0.10
C TYR A 121 -4.52 5.97 1.28
N GLY A 122 -5.37 6.86 1.77
CA GLY A 122 -6.00 6.74 3.07
C GLY A 122 -7.50 6.92 2.99
N ILE A 123 -8.20 6.30 3.92
CA ILE A 123 -9.63 6.49 4.16
C ILE A 123 -9.98 6.20 5.60
N SER A 124 -10.85 7.02 6.18
CA SER A 124 -11.29 6.88 7.57
C SER A 124 -12.82 6.79 7.63
N PHE A 125 -13.32 5.88 8.45
CA PHE A 125 -14.75 5.73 8.67
C PHE A 125 -15.05 5.19 10.06
N VAL A 126 -16.24 5.54 10.54
CA VAL A 126 -16.76 5.02 11.80
C VAL A 126 -17.54 3.75 11.51
N SER A 127 -17.21 2.66 12.21
CA SER A 127 -17.96 1.41 12.18
C SER A 127 -19.35 1.66 12.76
N SER A 128 -20.40 1.37 11.99
CA SER A 128 -21.77 1.43 12.48
C SER A 128 -22.56 0.21 12.01
N PRO A 129 -23.37 -0.42 12.88
CA PRO A 129 -24.28 -1.48 12.46
C PRO A 129 -25.32 -1.01 11.43
N ASP A 130 -25.59 0.30 11.37
CA ASP A 130 -26.51 0.93 10.42
C ASP A 130 -25.80 1.47 9.16
N THR A 131 -24.55 1.06 8.90
CA THR A 131 -23.79 1.49 7.71
C THR A 131 -24.39 0.85 6.45
N LEU A 132 -25.50 1.41 5.98
CA LEU A 132 -26.09 1.17 4.66
C LEU A 132 -25.01 1.33 3.59
N LEU A 133 -24.56 0.23 2.96
CA LEU A 133 -23.75 0.16 1.73
C LEU A 133 -23.04 1.48 1.37
N ILE A 134 -22.11 1.95 2.21
CA ILE A 134 -21.40 3.20 1.94
C ILE A 134 -20.20 2.84 1.07
N THR A 135 -20.28 3.13 -0.22
CA THR A 135 -19.10 3.12 -1.08
C THR A 135 -18.23 4.31 -0.72
N LYS A 136 -17.15 4.06 0.03
CA LYS A 136 -16.12 5.05 0.29
C LYS A 136 -14.93 4.82 -0.65
N ASN A 137 -14.33 5.90 -1.13
CA ASN A 137 -13.18 5.85 -2.04
C ASN A 137 -11.92 6.30 -1.31
N PHE A 138 -10.83 5.57 -1.53
CA PHE A 138 -9.49 5.98 -1.12
C PHE A 138 -9.15 7.34 -1.72
N ARG A 139 -8.41 8.15 -0.95
CA ARG A 139 -7.81 9.41 -1.42
C ARG A 139 -6.32 9.32 -1.23
N ILE A 140 -5.57 9.91 -2.16
CA ILE A 140 -4.13 10.07 -1.98
C ILE A 140 -3.89 10.96 -0.75
N ILE A 141 -3.06 10.49 0.17
CA ILE A 141 -2.68 11.23 1.39
C ILE A 141 -1.20 11.59 1.40
N GLY A 142 -0.42 11.05 0.45
CA GLY A 142 0.96 11.42 0.25
C GLY A 142 1.77 10.36 -0.49
N ARG A 143 3.08 10.51 -0.40
CA ARG A 143 4.09 9.60 -0.95
C ARG A 143 5.03 9.09 0.14
N GLY A 144 5.63 7.94 -0.09
CA GLY A 144 6.70 7.41 0.76
C GLY A 144 8.02 8.14 0.51
N HIS A 145 9.05 7.73 1.25
CA HIS A 145 10.41 8.20 0.95
C HIS A 145 10.89 7.60 -0.37
N HIS A 146 11.45 8.41 -1.26
CA HIS A 146 11.93 7.97 -2.58
C HIS A 146 12.96 6.81 -2.53
N LEU A 147 13.78 6.78 -1.49
CA LEU A 147 14.74 5.69 -1.20
C LEU A 147 14.25 4.66 -0.18
N GLY A 148 13.01 4.77 0.31
CA GLY A 148 12.50 3.94 1.40
C GLY A 148 13.27 4.05 2.73
N GLN A 149 14.04 5.12 2.93
CA GLN A 149 14.88 5.33 4.13
C GLN A 149 14.07 5.74 5.36
N THR A 150 12.89 6.30 5.14
CA THR A 150 11.96 6.67 6.21
C THR A 150 10.60 6.08 5.93
N ASP A 151 9.85 5.91 7.00
CA ASP A 151 8.48 5.42 7.01
C ASP A 151 7.43 6.53 7.12
N GLN A 152 7.85 7.77 6.90
CA GLN A 152 6.99 8.95 6.93
C GLN A 152 6.13 9.03 5.65
N ILE A 153 4.90 9.52 5.83
CA ILE A 153 4.03 9.94 4.72
C ILE A 153 4.33 11.40 4.44
N TYR A 154 4.87 11.67 3.25
CA TYR A 154 5.10 13.03 2.77
C TYR A 154 3.84 13.51 2.04
N PRO A 155 3.16 14.57 2.51
CA PRO A 155 1.89 15.00 1.92
C PRO A 155 2.05 15.64 0.53
N ASP A 156 3.27 15.99 0.12
CA ASP A 156 3.54 16.53 -1.21
C ASP A 156 3.62 15.43 -2.27
N LEU A 157 3.28 15.78 -3.51
CA LEU A 157 3.38 14.90 -4.69
C LEU A 157 4.46 15.39 -5.66
N THR A 158 5.49 16.05 -5.14
CA THR A 158 6.50 16.73 -5.96
C THR A 158 7.17 15.74 -6.90
N GLY A 159 7.14 16.06 -8.19
CA GLY A 159 7.79 15.26 -9.23
C GLY A 159 7.08 13.93 -9.58
N MET A 160 5.91 13.62 -8.99
CA MET A 160 5.12 12.44 -9.36
C MET A 160 4.41 12.68 -10.70
N THR A 161 4.42 11.68 -11.60
CA THR A 161 3.81 11.71 -12.93
C THR A 161 3.08 10.40 -13.23
N SER A 162 3.73 9.44 -13.91
CA SER A 162 3.12 8.21 -14.44
C SER A 162 2.58 7.30 -13.34
N SER A 163 3.16 7.36 -12.13
CA SER A 163 2.68 6.59 -10.99
C SER A 163 1.24 6.98 -10.60
N LEU A 164 0.87 8.25 -10.75
CA LEU A 164 -0.49 8.73 -10.47
C LEU A 164 -1.47 8.12 -11.48
N GLU A 165 -1.16 8.21 -12.77
CA GLU A 165 -2.00 7.71 -13.87
C GLU A 165 -2.18 6.18 -13.81
N ILE A 166 -1.11 5.44 -13.51
CA ILE A 166 -1.16 3.98 -13.39
C ILE A 166 -2.13 3.58 -12.27
N ILE A 167 -2.11 4.30 -11.15
CA ILE A 167 -2.95 3.96 -10.00
C ILE A 167 -4.38 4.48 -10.17
N GLU A 168 -4.60 5.58 -10.88
CA GLU A 168 -5.94 5.97 -11.34
C GLU A 168 -6.63 4.85 -12.13
N GLY A 169 -5.87 4.22 -13.05
CA GLY A 169 -6.34 3.05 -13.79
C GLY A 169 -6.66 1.85 -12.89
N MET A 170 -5.91 1.64 -11.81
CA MET A 170 -6.15 0.55 -10.85
C MET A 170 -7.34 0.82 -9.91
N LEU A 171 -7.55 2.07 -9.51
CA LEU A 171 -8.61 2.48 -8.59
C LEU A 171 -9.94 2.80 -9.30
N GLY A 172 -9.95 2.83 -10.63
CA GLY A 172 -11.15 3.10 -11.44
C GLY A 172 -11.65 4.54 -11.35
N LYS A 173 -10.78 5.50 -10.98
CA LYS A 173 -11.11 6.93 -10.92
C LYS A 173 -10.05 7.77 -11.62
N LYS A 174 -10.52 8.70 -12.46
CA LYS A 174 -9.74 9.83 -12.98
C LYS A 174 -9.74 10.93 -11.93
N ILE A 175 -8.58 11.44 -11.51
CA ILE A 175 -8.51 12.60 -10.63
C ILE A 175 -8.65 13.83 -11.54
N GLU A 176 -9.70 14.63 -11.31
CA GLU A 176 -9.92 15.94 -11.95
C GLU A 176 -9.39 17.07 -11.08
#